data_AF-A0A942SW12-F1
#
_entry.id   AF-A0A942SW12-F1
#
_cell.length_a   1.000
_cell.length_b   1.000
_cell.length_c   1.000
_cell.angle_alpha   90.00
_cell.angle_beta   90.00
_cell.angle_gamma   90.00
#
_symmetry.space_group_name_H-M   'P 1'
#
loop_
_entity.id
_entity.type
_entity.pdbx_description
1 polymer ?
#
loop_
_entity_poly.entity_id
_entity_poly.type
_entity_poly.pdbx_seq_one_letter_code
_entity_poly.pdbx_strand_id
1 'polypeptide(L)' 'MKSAAIMFFVLSAIFFMGTGKFVIDLTRPGVYPPKQIIKKRAAVCASGGGIFLVLALLFTYFF' A
#
# COMPACT_ATOMS: atom_id res chain seq x y z
N MET A 1 19.47 -10.96 -6.72
CA MET A 1 19.06 -9.55 -6.52
C MET A 1 17.72 -9.26 -7.19
N LYS A 2 17.60 -9.48 -8.51
CA LYS A 2 16.36 -9.20 -9.28
C LYS A 2 15.09 -9.90 -8.78
N SER A 3 15.17 -11.14 -8.28
CA SER A 3 14.03 -11.85 -7.70
C SER A 3 13.48 -11.19 -6.44
N ALA A 4 14.35 -10.66 -5.58
CA ALA A 4 13.95 -9.92 -4.38
C ALA A 4 13.27 -8.59 -4.74
N ALA A 5 13.78 -7.87 -5.73
CA ALA A 5 13.15 -6.65 -6.24
C ALA A 5 11.72 -6.93 -6.75
N ILE A 6 11.53 -8.00 -7.54
CA ILE A 6 10.21 -8.42 -8.03
C ILE A 6 9.27 -8.71 -6.86
N MET A 7 9.73 -9.42 -5.83
CA MET A 7 8.91 -9.70 -4.64
C MET A 7 8.46 -8.41 -3.94
N PHE A 8 9.36 -7.43 -3.77
CA PHE A 8 9.02 -6.14 -3.17
C PHE A 8 8.05 -5.33 -4.05
N PHE A 9 8.19 -5.37 -5.38
CA PHE A 9 7.22 -4.75 -6.28
C PHE A 9 5.83 -5.37 -6.15
N VAL A 10 5.74 -6.69 -6.10
CA VAL A 10 4.46 -7.40 -5.92
C VAL A 10 3.82 -7.04 -4.58
N LEU A 11 4.60 -7.03 -3.48
CA LEU A 11 4.10 -6.63 -2.17
C LEU A 11 3.62 -5.16 -2.16
N SER A 12 4.38 -4.26 -2.78
CA SER A 12 3.99 -2.86 -2.93
C SER A 12 2.65 -2.71 -3.66
N ALA A 13 2.47 -3.43 -4.77
CA ALA A 13 1.23 -3.44 -5.54
C ALA A 13 0.03 -3.94 -4.70
N ILE A 14 0.21 -5.00 -3.90
CA ILE A 14 -0.84 -5.53 -3.01
C ILE A 14 -1.25 -4.48 -1.97
N PHE A 15 -0.29 -3.79 -1.35
CA PHE A 15 -0.58 -2.72 -0.39
C PHE A 15 -1.31 -1.53 -1.03
N PHE A 16 -0.94 -1.13 -2.25
CA PHE A 16 -1.65 -0.08 -2.97
C PHE A 16 -3.07 -0.50 -3.39
N MET A 17 -3.29 -1.75 -3.79
CA MET A 17 -4.64 -2.28 -4.02
C MET A 17 -5.48 -2.24 -2.74
N GLY A 18 -4.91 -2.63 -1.59
CA GLY A 18 -5.56 -2.52 -0.28
C GLY A 18 -5.90 -1.06 0.08
N THR A 19 -5.00 -0.13 -0.21
CA THR A 19 -5.23 1.31 -0.05
C THR A 19 -6.42 1.77 -0.90
N GLY A 20 -6.47 1.38 -2.18
CA GLY A 20 -7.57 1.68 -3.08
C GLY A 20 -8.93 1.23 -2.54
N LYS A 21 -8.99 0.02 -1.96
CA LYS A 21 -10.21 -0.48 -1.30
C LYS A 21 -10.68 0.46 -0.19
N PHE A 22 -9.78 0.89 0.69
CA PHE A 22 -10.13 1.79 1.79
C PHE A 22 -10.48 3.21 1.31
N VAL A 23 -9.86 3.69 0.23
CA VAL A 23 -10.22 4.97 -0.40
C VAL A 23 -11.64 4.92 -0.97
N ILE A 24 -12.00 3.83 -1.65
CA ILE A 24 -13.37 3.61 -2.14
C ILE A 24 -14.36 3.53 -0.97
N ASP A 25 -14.00 2.86 0.13
CA ASP A 25 -14.85 2.81 1.31
C ASP A 25 -15.04 4.19 1.98
N LEU A 26 -14.10 5.14 1.82
CA LEU A 26 -14.25 6.50 2.36
C LEU A 26 -15.28 7.36 1.61
N THR A 27 -15.51 7.09 0.33
CA THR A 27 -16.48 7.86 -0.48
C THR A 27 -17.92 7.49 -0.17
N ARG A 28 -18.15 6.28 0.37
CA ARG A 28 -19.49 5.81 0.73
C ARG A 28 -20.06 6.60 1.95
N PRO A 29 -21.35 6.94 1.95
CA PRO A 29 -22.04 7.50 3.12
C PRO A 29 -22.39 6.40 4.13
N GLY A 30 -22.46 6.74 5.43
CA GLY A 30 -22.97 5.83 6.48
C GLY A 30 -22.10 4.59 6.77
N VAL A 31 -20.81 4.63 6.47
CA VAL A 31 -19.93 3.44 6.54
C VAL A 31 -19.48 3.14 7.97
N TYR A 32 -19.60 1.87 8.34
CA TYR A 32 -18.94 1.29 9.52
C TYR A 32 -17.78 0.39 9.07
N PRO A 33 -16.59 0.47 9.70
CA PRO A 33 -16.22 1.32 10.83
C PRO A 33 -16.13 2.82 10.48
N PRO A 34 -16.12 3.74 11.46
CA PRO A 34 -16.06 5.18 11.22
C PRO A 34 -14.95 5.60 10.26
N LYS A 35 -15.20 6.65 9.46
CA LYS A 35 -14.26 7.12 8.42
C LYS A 35 -12.85 7.39 8.93
N GLN A 36 -12.69 7.82 10.19
CA GLN A 36 -11.37 8.02 10.79
C GLN A 36 -10.56 6.71 10.89
N ILE A 37 -11.21 5.59 11.20
CA ILE A 37 -10.57 4.27 11.25
C ILE A 37 -10.19 3.82 9.85
N ILE A 38 -11.08 4.02 8.87
CA ILE A 38 -10.81 3.70 7.46
C ILE A 38 -9.63 4.55 6.93
N LYS A 39 -9.57 5.84 7.25
CA LYS A 39 -8.43 6.72 6.92
C LYS A 39 -7.13 6.22 7.52
N LYS A 40 -7.13 5.80 8.79
CA LYS A 40 -5.93 5.22 9.43
C LYS A 40 -5.48 3.94 8.72
N ARG A 41 -6.42 3.04 8.39
CA ARG A 41 -6.12 1.81 7.63
C ARG A 41 -5.56 2.12 6.25
N ALA A 42 -6.17 3.06 5.52
CA ALA A 42 -5.69 3.52 4.23
C ALA A 42 -4.28 4.10 4.34
N ALA A 43 -4.02 4.94 5.34
CA ALA A 43 -2.70 5.56 5.57
C ALA A 43 -1.62 4.50 5.86
N VAL A 44 -1.90 3.53 6.75
CA VAL A 44 -0.97 2.43 7.05
C VAL A 44 -0.67 1.60 5.82
N CYS A 45 -1.70 1.27 5.02
CA CYS A 45 -1.54 0.51 3.79
C CYS A 45 -0.75 1.31 2.73
N ALA A 46 -1.02 2.61 2.60
CA ALA A 46 -0.28 3.48 1.68
C ALA A 46 1.19 3.62 2.08
N SER A 47 1.47 3.82 3.38
CA SER A 47 2.85 3.90 3.88
C SER A 47 3.60 2.58 3.71
N GLY A 48 2.95 1.44 3.98
CA GLY A 48 3.54 0.13 3.76
C GLY A 48 3.89 -0.11 2.29
N GLY A 49 2.96 0.22 1.38
CA GLY A 49 3.19 0.14 -0.07
C GLY A 49 4.33 1.03 -0.53
N GLY A 50 4.43 2.25 0.00
CA GLY A 50 5.53 3.18 -0.26
C GLY A 50 6.89 2.66 0.22
N ILE A 51 6.96 2.09 1.43
CA ILE A 51 8.20 1.48 1.96
C ILE A 51 8.67 0.34 1.05
N PHE A 52 7.77 -0.57 0.68
CA PHE A 52 8.11 -1.67 -0.22
C PHE A 52 8.50 -1.20 -1.63
N LEU A 53 7.89 -0.12 -2.14
CA LEU A 53 8.29 0.47 -3.41
C LEU A 53 9.72 1.02 -3.34
N VAL A 54 10.06 1.76 -2.28
CA VAL A 54 11.41 2.30 -2.07
C VAL A 54 12.43 1.17 -1.97
N LEU A 55 12.13 0.12 -1.21
CA LEU A 55 12.99 -1.07 -1.14
C LEU A 55 13.16 -1.74 -2.49
N ALA A 56 12.08 -1.90 -3.28
CA ALA A 56 12.15 -2.48 -4.61
C ALA A 56 13.06 -1.66 -5.55
N LEU A 57 12.95 -0.33 -5.51
CA LEU A 57 13.79 0.57 -6.29
C LEU A 57 15.25 0.48 -5.86
N LEU A 58 15.53 0.50 -4.55
CA LEU A 58 16.89 0.35 -4.02
C LEU A 58 17.53 -0.97 -4.51
N PHE A 59 16.79 -2.08 -4.40
CA PHE A 59 17.23 -3.39 -4.89
C PHE A 59 17.31 -3.52 -6.41
N THR A 60 16.72 -2.61 -7.18
CA THR A 60 16.78 -2.63 -8.64
C THR A 60 17.98 -1.84 -9.16
N TYR A 61 18.28 -0.70 -8.52
CA TYR A 61 19.29 0.24 -9.00
C TYR A 61 20.65 0.11 -8.32
N PHE A 62 20.71 -0.38 -7.08
CA PHE A 62 21.94 -0.41 -6.29
C PHE A 62 22.48 -1.82 -6.00
N PHE A 63 21.67 -2.87 -6.19
CA PHE A 63 22.02 -4.26 -5.89
C PHE A 63 21.77 -5.18 -7.08
#